data_AF-A0A2D5BE01-F1
#
_entry.id   AF-A0A2D5BE01-F1
#
_cell.length_a   1.000
_cell.length_b   1.000
_cell.length_c   1.000
_cell.angle_alpha   90.00
_cell.angle_beta   90.00
_cell.angle_gamma   90.00
#
_symmetry.space_group_name_H-M   'P 1'
#
loop_
_entity.id
_entity.type
_entity.pdbx_description
1 polymer ?
#
loop_
_entity_poly.entity_id
_entity_poly.type
_entity_poly.pdbx_seq_one_letter_code
_entity_poly.pdbx_strand_id
1 'polypeptide(L)'
;MFFIHLLLPIVMKRTASILTLLISLNFNYLIAQTNNQDFTIYLIRHAEKDLISENQIDPPLTKCGVKRSDFFKDLFQETEIEKIYSTNYSRTKNTAMPIAFAKI
;
A
#
# COMPACT_ATOMS: atom_id res chain seq x y z
N MET A 1 -25.05 42.86 -49.12
CA MET A 1 -24.26 42.88 -47.87
C MET A 1 -25.16 42.89 -46.62
N PHE A 2 -26.15 41.99 -46.52
CA PHE A 2 -27.10 41.93 -45.38
C PHE A 2 -27.25 40.53 -44.78
N PHE A 3 -27.00 39.47 -45.57
CA PHE A 3 -27.09 38.08 -45.11
C PHE A 3 -25.98 37.65 -44.13
N ILE A 4 -24.79 38.27 -44.19
CA ILE A 4 -23.64 37.90 -43.34
C ILE A 4 -23.87 38.33 -41.88
N HIS A 5 -24.56 39.45 -41.64
CA HIS A 5 -24.76 39.99 -40.30
C HIS A 5 -25.77 39.19 -39.46
N LEU A 6 -26.73 38.51 -40.10
CA LEU A 6 -27.74 37.70 -39.41
C LEU A 6 -27.21 36.32 -38.99
N LEU A 7 -26.18 35.83 -39.67
CA LEU A 7 -25.59 34.51 -39.42
C LEU A 7 -24.55 34.53 -38.29
N LEU A 8 -23.84 35.64 -38.06
CA LEU A 8 -22.85 35.78 -36.99
C LEU A 8 -23.36 35.37 -35.58
N PRO A 9 -24.53 35.88 -35.09
CA PRO A 9 -25.03 35.52 -33.77
C PRO A 9 -25.52 34.07 -33.69
N ILE A 10 -25.97 33.49 -34.80
CA ILE A 10 -26.42 32.09 -34.88
C ILE A 10 -25.20 31.15 -34.84
N VAL A 11 -24.14 31.48 -35.58
CA VAL A 11 -22.87 30.76 -35.56
C VAL A 11 -22.22 30.85 -34.17
N MET A 12 -22.22 32.03 -33.55
CA MET A 12 -21.63 32.26 -32.23
C MET A 12 -22.38 31.53 -31.09
N LYS A 13 -23.72 31.42 -31.18
CA LYS A 13 -24.52 30.59 -30.26
C LYS A 13 -24.25 29.09 -30.44
N ARG A 14 -24.03 28.64 -31.68
CA ARG A 14 -23.71 27.23 -31.99
C ARG A 14 -22.31 26.85 -31.53
N THR A 15 -21.32 27.71 -31.74
CA THR A 15 -19.94 27.48 -31.25
C THR A 15 -19.89 27.50 -29.72
N ALA A 16 -20.63 28.41 -29.07
CA ALA A 16 -20.77 28.40 -27.61
C ALA A 16 -21.41 27.09 -27.11
N SER A 17 -22.48 26.60 -27.75
CA SER A 17 -23.13 25.33 -27.38
C SER A 17 -22.21 24.11 -27.54
N ILE A 18 -21.43 24.06 -28.63
CA ILE A 18 -20.42 23.01 -28.86
C ILE A 18 -19.31 23.08 -27.80
N LEU A 19 -18.85 24.28 -27.45
CA LEU A 19 -17.85 24.47 -26.41
C LEU A 19 -18.36 24.01 -25.03
N THR A 20 -19.61 24.33 -24.69
CA THR A 20 -20.25 23.88 -23.44
C THR A 20 -20.39 22.35 -23.42
N LEU A 21 -20.75 21.73 -24.55
CA LEU A 21 -20.85 20.27 -24.67
C LEU A 21 -19.47 19.59 -24.50
N LEU A 22 -18.42 20.14 -25.12
CA LEU A 22 -17.05 19.64 -24.98
C LEU A 22 -16.54 19.77 -23.54
N ILE A 23 -16.85 20.86 -22.84
CA ILE A 23 -16.48 21.05 -21.42
C ILE A 23 -17.23 20.04 -20.53
N SER A 24 -18.51 19.77 -20.80
CA SER A 24 -19.31 18.80 -20.02
C SER A 24 -18.85 17.34 -20.19
N LEU A 25 -18.27 16.98 -21.33
CA LEU A 25 -17.74 15.63 -21.59
C LEU A 25 -16.44 15.33 -20.81
N ASN A 26 -15.73 16.35 -20.34
CA ASN A 26 -14.46 16.21 -19.62
C ASN A 26 -14.61 16.12 -18.09
N PHE A 27 -15.82 16.22 -17.54
CA PHE A 27 -16.05 16.26 -16.08
C PHE A 27 -15.88 14.90 -15.37
N ASN A 28 -15.86 13.79 -16.11
CA ASN A 28 -15.86 12.43 -15.53
C ASN A 28 -14.47 11.90 -15.11
N TYR A 29 -13.39 12.66 -15.29
CA TYR A 29 -12.01 12.20 -15.03
C TYR A 29 -11.41 12.65 -13.68
N LEU A 30 -12.18 13.30 -12.80
CA LEU A 30 -11.64 13.93 -11.58
C LEU A 30 -11.52 13.02 -10.35
N ILE A 31 -11.95 11.76 -10.42
CA ILE A 31 -11.93 10.86 -9.25
C ILE A 31 -10.93 9.73 -9.47
N ALA A 32 -9.65 10.02 -9.24
CA ALA A 32 -8.56 9.04 -9.42
C ALA A 32 -8.34 8.13 -8.19
N GLN A 33 -8.80 8.52 -6.99
CA GLN A 33 -8.57 7.77 -5.75
C GLN A 33 -9.79 7.89 -4.83
N THR A 34 -10.69 6.91 -4.86
CA THR A 34 -11.87 6.82 -3.98
C THR A 34 -11.63 5.97 -2.73
N ASN A 35 -10.51 5.26 -2.68
CA ASN A 35 -10.31 4.19 -1.70
C ASN A 35 -9.36 4.65 -0.59
N ASN A 36 -9.90 5.40 0.37
CA ASN A 36 -9.23 5.78 1.61
C ASN A 36 -9.13 4.59 2.59
N GLN A 37 -8.68 3.43 2.13
CA GLN A 37 -8.31 2.34 3.03
C GLN A 37 -6.85 2.52 3.39
N ASP A 38 -6.63 3.22 4.50
CA ASP A 38 -5.30 3.36 5.09
C ASP A 38 -4.79 1.98 5.51
N PHE A 39 -3.56 1.66 5.13
CA PHE A 39 -2.89 0.45 5.58
C PHE A 39 -1.54 0.83 6.21
N THR A 40 -1.13 0.05 7.22
CA THR A 40 0.15 0.25 7.91
C THR A 40 1.06 -0.92 7.62
N ILE A 41 2.32 -0.63 7.25
CA ILE A 41 3.35 -1.65 7.06
C ILE A 41 4.39 -1.51 8.17
N TYR A 42 4.61 -2.60 8.91
CA TYR A 42 5.71 -2.72 9.86
C TYR A 42 6.88 -3.48 9.21
N LEU A 43 8.00 -2.80 9.01
CA LEU A 43 9.22 -3.40 8.48
C LEU A 43 10.13 -3.82 9.63
N ILE A 44 10.26 -5.13 9.85
CA ILE A 44 11.05 -5.70 10.94
C ILE A 44 12.23 -6.47 10.37
N ARG A 45 13.43 -6.15 10.86
CA ARG A 45 14.63 -6.97 10.60
C ARG A 45 14.60 -8.23 11.46
N HIS A 46 15.09 -9.34 10.91
CA HIS A 46 15.26 -10.60 11.66
C HIS A 46 16.02 -10.41 12.99
N ALA A 47 15.73 -11.27 13.95
CA ALA A 47 16.40 -11.33 15.24
C ALA A 47 17.86 -11.82 15.15
N GLU A 48 18.62 -11.73 16.23
CA GLU A 48 20.04 -12.09 16.30
C GLU A 48 20.26 -13.55 15.85
N LYS A 49 21.02 -13.74 14.76
CA LYS A 49 21.35 -15.06 14.21
C LYS A 49 22.57 -15.68 14.88
N ASP A 50 22.59 -17.00 14.98
CA ASP A 50 23.70 -17.79 15.52
C ASP A 50 24.80 -18.01 14.47
N LEU A 51 25.89 -17.25 14.61
CA LEU A 51 27.04 -17.31 13.70
C LEU A 51 27.90 -18.56 13.86
N ILE A 52 27.73 -19.31 14.96
CA ILE A 52 28.55 -20.49 15.28
C ILE A 52 27.80 -21.78 14.89
N SER A 53 26.54 -21.67 14.47
CA SER A 53 25.74 -22.82 14.06
C SER A 53 26.36 -23.63 12.92
N GLU A 54 26.13 -24.95 12.93
CA GLU A 54 26.58 -25.86 11.87
C GLU A 54 25.98 -25.48 10.50
N ASN A 55 24.76 -24.94 10.50
CA ASN A 55 24.11 -24.45 9.29
C ASN A 55 24.46 -22.98 9.01
N GLN A 56 25.63 -22.75 8.42
CA GLN A 56 26.11 -21.41 8.08
C GLN A 56 25.30 -20.71 6.96
N ILE A 57 24.57 -21.47 6.12
CA ILE A 57 23.76 -20.93 5.01
C ILE A 57 22.45 -20.34 5.53
N ASP A 58 21.79 -21.06 6.44
CA ASP A 58 20.57 -20.61 7.10
C ASP A 58 20.68 -20.72 8.62
N PRO A 59 21.53 -19.87 9.24
CA PRO A 59 21.77 -19.94 10.66
C PRO A 59 20.47 -19.62 11.42
N PRO A 60 20.16 -20.40 12.47
CA PRO A 60 18.99 -20.15 13.31
C PRO A 60 19.20 -18.89 14.17
N LEU A 61 18.19 -18.56 14.98
CA LEU A 61 18.32 -17.50 15.97
C LEU A 61 19.18 -17.95 17.16
N THR A 62 19.92 -17.02 17.74
CA THR A 62 20.51 -17.20 19.07
C THR A 62 19.42 -17.24 20.14
N LYS A 63 19.77 -17.67 21.36
CA LYS A 63 18.85 -17.57 22.53
C LYS A 63 18.35 -16.15 22.77
N CYS A 64 19.21 -15.14 22.59
CA CYS A 64 18.81 -13.73 22.68
C CYS A 64 17.86 -13.34 21.54
N GLY A 65 18.12 -13.84 20.32
CA GLY A 65 17.24 -13.61 19.18
C GLY A 65 15.86 -14.21 19.35
N VAL A 66 15.76 -15.40 19.96
CA VAL A 66 14.47 -16.02 20.31
C VAL A 66 13.72 -15.13 21.30
N LYS A 67 14.36 -14.72 22.40
CA LYS A 67 13.75 -13.81 23.39
C LYS A 67 13.28 -12.49 22.78
N ARG A 68 14.06 -11.91 21.85
CA ARG A 68 13.67 -10.69 21.14
C ARG A 68 12.47 -10.93 20.22
N SER A 69 12.40 -12.10 19.59
CA SER A 69 11.26 -12.47 18.74
C SER A 69 10.00 -12.64 19.58
N ASP A 70 10.12 -13.22 20.77
CA ASP A 70 9.02 -13.33 21.74
C ASP A 70 8.55 -11.95 22.23
N PHE A 71 9.47 -11.01 22.44
CA PHE A 71 9.11 -9.64 22.82
C PHE A 71 8.27 -8.94 21.73
N PHE A 72 8.47 -9.24 20.44
CA PHE A 72 7.64 -8.66 19.39
C PHE A 72 6.17 -9.08 19.49
N LYS A 73 5.90 -10.29 19.98
CA LYS A 73 4.52 -10.73 20.25
C LYS A 73 3.83 -9.78 21.25
N ASP A 74 4.53 -9.40 22.31
CA ASP A 74 4.00 -8.47 23.31
C ASP A 74 3.90 -7.03 22.75
N LEU A 75 4.89 -6.59 21.98
CA LEU A 75 4.89 -5.27 21.33
C LEU A 75 3.68 -5.07 20.40
N PHE A 76 3.32 -6.11 19.64
CA PHE A 76 2.20 -6.08 18.70
C PHE A 76 0.89 -6.57 19.31
N GLN A 77 0.82 -6.81 20.63
CA GLN A 77 -0.35 -7.41 21.28
C GLN A 77 -1.64 -6.64 21.03
N GLU A 78 -1.60 -5.31 20.99
CA GLU A 78 -2.78 -4.46 20.76
C GLU A 78 -2.93 -4.01 19.29
N THR A 79 -1.99 -4.38 18.42
CA THR A 79 -2.03 -4.03 17.00
C THR A 79 -2.84 -5.07 16.21
N GLU A 80 -3.76 -4.61 15.36
CA GLU A 80 -4.44 -5.47 14.39
C GLU A 80 -3.48 -5.82 13.24
N ILE A 81 -3.16 -7.10 13.10
CA ILE A 81 -2.25 -7.60 12.06
C ILE A 81 -3.06 -8.49 11.12
N GLU A 82 -3.30 -8.02 9.91
CA GLU A 82 -4.06 -8.77 8.90
C GLU A 82 -3.18 -9.82 8.20
N LYS A 83 -1.92 -9.47 7.91
CA LYS A 83 -1.01 -10.31 7.13
C LYS A 83 0.42 -10.22 7.64
N ILE A 84 1.12 -11.35 7.63
CA ILE A 84 2.54 -11.45 8.01
C ILE A 84 3.30 -12.10 6.87
N TYR A 85 4.39 -11.45 6.45
CA TYR A 85 5.27 -11.94 5.40
C TYR A 85 6.69 -12.11 5.94
N SER A 86 7.40 -13.13 5.45
CA SER A 86 8.82 -13.32 5.73
C SER A 86 9.51 -13.95 4.53
N THR A 87 10.82 -13.75 4.42
CA THR A 87 11.62 -14.54 3.47
C THR A 87 11.79 -15.96 4.01
N ASN A 88 12.15 -16.90 3.13
CA ASN A 88 12.15 -18.33 3.45
C ASN A 88 13.32 -18.81 4.36
N TYR A 89 14.09 -17.89 4.96
CA TYR A 89 15.14 -18.24 5.92
C TYR A 89 14.56 -18.60 7.29
N SER A 90 15.20 -19.53 7.99
CA SER A 90 14.84 -19.99 9.34
C SER A 90 14.80 -18.80 10.31
N ARG A 91 15.83 -17.95 10.30
CA ARG A 91 15.89 -16.76 11.17
C ARG A 91 14.74 -15.77 10.95
N THR A 92 14.30 -15.54 9.71
CA THR A 92 13.20 -14.61 9.41
C THR A 92 11.85 -15.21 9.79
N LYS A 93 11.63 -16.48 9.49
CA LYS A 93 10.43 -17.21 9.92
C LYS A 93 10.32 -17.23 11.45
N ASN A 94 11.38 -17.63 12.15
CA ASN A 94 11.40 -17.70 13.61
C ASN A 94 11.29 -16.32 14.28
N THR A 95 11.64 -15.23 13.60
CA THR A 95 11.41 -13.87 14.13
C THR A 95 9.93 -13.48 14.06
N ALA A 96 9.24 -13.85 12.98
CA ALA A 96 7.83 -13.51 12.76
C ALA A 96 6.85 -14.49 13.43
N MET A 97 7.29 -15.72 13.67
CA MET A 97 6.46 -16.83 14.16
C MET A 97 5.75 -16.56 15.49
N PRO A 98 6.37 -15.91 16.50
CA PRO A 98 5.66 -15.56 17.73
C PRO A 98 4.49 -14.59 17.50
N ILE A 99 4.66 -13.61 16.61
CA ILE A 99 3.59 -12.68 16.22
C ILE A 99 2.48 -13.45 15.50
N ALA A 100 2.84 -14.32 14.56
CA ALA A 100 1.89 -15.12 13.80
C ALA A 100 1.03 -15.99 14.72
N PHE A 101 1.64 -16.78 15.61
CA PHE A 101 0.88 -17.62 16.55
C PHE A 101 -0.03 -16.85 17.51
N ALA A 102 0.28 -15.60 17.82
CA ALA A 102 -0.54 -14.79 18.70
C ALA A 102 -1.66 -14.02 17.98
N LYS A 103 -1.61 -13.93 16.65
CA LYS A 103 -2.52 -13.09 15.85
C LYS A 103 -3.34 -13.87 14.82
N ILE A 104 -2.84 -14.99 14.33
CA ILE A 104 -3.39 -15.80 13.23
C ILE A 104 -3.54 -17.25 13.74
#